data_AF-A0A060CHZ0-F1
#
_entry.id   AF-A0A060CHZ0-F1
#
_cell.length_a   1.000
_cell.length_b   1.000
_cell.length_c   1.000
_cell.angle_alpha   90.00
_cell.angle_beta   90.00
_cell.angle_gamma   90.00
#
_symmetry.space_group_name_H-M   'P 1'
#
loop_
_entity.id
_entity.type
_entity.pdbx_description
1 polymer ?
#
loop_
_entity_poly.entity_id
_entity_poly.type
_entity_poly.pdbx_seq_one_letter_code
_entity_poly.pdbx_strand_id
1 'polypeptide(L)' 'MVDAVKRVHPSVIRFPGGCFASFYDWRDGIGSYSERHPKDSYFWGGINYNDVGTVEYAMLCKAVGAEMQI' A
#
# COMPACT_ATOMS: atom_id res chain seq x y z
N MET A 1 -1.84 14.34 5.72
CA MET A 1 -0.90 13.63 4.82
C MET A 1 -1.27 13.83 3.35
N VAL A 2 -2.50 13.51 2.92
CA VAL A 2 -2.96 13.66 1.53
C VAL A 2 -2.69 15.06 0.95
N ASP A 3 -2.98 16.13 1.69
CA ASP A 3 -2.71 17.50 1.23
C ASP A 3 -1.24 17.79 0.98
N ALA A 4 -0.34 17.17 1.75
CA ALA A 4 1.10 17.30 1.53
C ALA A 4 1.52 16.59 0.24
N VAL A 5 1.00 15.38 -0.01
CA VAL A 5 1.26 14.63 -1.24
C VAL A 5 0.71 15.37 -2.47
N LYS A 6 -0.50 15.95 -2.36
CA LYS A 6 -1.09 16.80 -3.41
C LYS A 6 -0.20 17.99 -3.79
N ARG A 7 0.46 18.61 -2.80
CA ARG A 7 1.39 19.74 -3.05
C ARG A 7 2.64 19.33 -3.82
N VAL A 8 3.11 18.10 -3.65
CA VAL A 8 4.25 17.55 -4.40
C VAL A 8 3.85 17.22 -5.85
N HIS A 9 2.55 16.94 -6.08
CA HIS A 9 2.00 16.60 -7.39
C HIS A 9 2.75 15.45 -8.09
N PRO A 10 2.85 14.26 -7.45
CA PRO A 10 3.52 13.13 -8.07
C PRO A 10 2.71 12.60 -9.25
N SER A 11 3.35 12.41 -10.40
CA SER A 11 2.73 11.79 -11.57
C SER A 11 2.42 10.30 -11.34
N VAL A 12 3.31 9.62 -10.61
CA VAL A 12 3.26 8.18 -10.35
C VAL A 12 3.59 7.92 -8.89
N ILE A 13 2.88 6.99 -8.27
CA ILE A 13 3.25 6.41 -6.97
C ILE A 13 3.50 4.92 -7.21
N ARG A 14 4.50 4.35 -6.53
CA ARG A 14 4.86 2.93 -6.61
C ARG A 14 4.56 2.21 -5.30
N PHE A 15 3.80 1.12 -5.36
CA PHE A 15 3.48 0.22 -4.24
C PHE A 15 3.05 -1.14 -4.81
N PRO A 16 3.39 -2.29 -4.20
CA PRO A 16 4.01 -2.56 -2.89
C PRO A 16 5.54 -2.65 -2.94
N GLY A 17 6.19 -1.91 -3.85
CA GLY A 17 7.57 -2.09 -4.30
C GLY A 17 8.70 -2.19 -3.26
N GLY A 18 9.91 -2.41 -3.76
CA GLY A 18 11.09 -2.69 -2.94
C GLY A 18 11.16 -4.17 -2.55
N CYS A 19 11.95 -4.51 -1.53
CA CYS A 19 12.07 -5.88 -1.03
C CYS A 19 10.75 -6.41 -0.44
N PHE A 20 9.87 -5.54 0.04
CA PHE A 20 8.55 -5.92 0.55
C PHE A 20 7.70 -6.67 -0.49
N ALA A 21 7.73 -6.23 -1.75
CA ALA A 21 6.98 -6.87 -2.84
C ALA A 21 7.33 -8.35 -3.06
N SER A 22 8.52 -8.82 -2.63
CA SER A 22 8.94 -10.21 -2.81
C SER A 22 8.11 -11.21 -1.99
N PHE A 23 7.52 -10.79 -0.88
CA PHE A 23 6.69 -11.65 0.00
C PHE A 23 5.27 -11.11 0.19
N TYR A 24 4.90 -10.10 -0.59
CA TYR A 24 3.57 -9.50 -0.54
C TYR A 24 2.60 -10.27 -1.45
N ASP A 25 1.48 -10.71 -0.89
CA ASP A 25 0.34 -11.22 -1.64
C ASP A 25 -0.82 -10.22 -1.52
N TRP A 26 -1.19 -9.63 -2.66
CA TRP A 26 -2.20 -8.58 -2.74
C TRP A 26 -3.57 -9.01 -2.19
N ARG A 27 -3.84 -10.32 -2.15
CA ARG A 27 -5.09 -10.90 -1.64
C ARG A 27 -5.23 -10.73 -0.13
N ASP A 28 -4.12 -10.65 0.61
CA ASP A 28 -4.16 -10.46 2.05
C ASP A 28 -4.51 -9.02 2.46
N GLY A 29 -4.33 -8.07 1.52
CA GLY A 29 -4.61 -6.64 1.74
C GLY A 29 -5.98 -6.19 1.24
N ILE A 30 -6.86 -7.11 0.83
CA ILE A 30 -8.21 -6.79 0.34
C ILE A 30 -9.27 -7.50 1.19
N GLY A 31 -10.54 -7.12 1.01
CA GLY A 31 -11.65 -7.66 1.81
C GLY A 31 -11.86 -6.91 3.13
N SER A 32 -12.68 -7.48 4.01
CA SER A 32 -13.00 -6.87 5.30
C SER A 32 -11.74 -6.75 6.16
N TYR A 33 -11.60 -5.64 6.89
CA TYR A 33 -10.46 -5.42 7.79
C TYR A 33 -10.27 -6.60 8.78
N SER A 34 -11.37 -7.17 9.27
CA SER A 34 -11.35 -8.30 10.20
C SER A 34 -10.80 -9.61 9.61
N GLU A 35 -10.77 -9.73 8.29
CA GLU A 35 -10.30 -10.92 7.56
C GLU A 35 -8.82 -10.78 7.13
N ARG A 36 -8.23 -9.59 7.29
CA ARG A 36 -6.83 -9.34 6.92
C ARG A 36 -5.91 -9.86 8.03
N HIS A 37 -5.17 -10.92 7.71
CA HIS A 37 -4.28 -11.54 8.68
C HIS A 37 -2.93 -10.81 8.72
N PRO A 38 -2.39 -10.52 9.93
CA PRO A 38 -1.05 -9.97 10.06
C PRO A 38 0.01 -10.97 9.57
N LYS A 39 1.06 -10.46 8.93
CA LYS A 39 2.20 -11.23 8.41
C LYS A 39 3.52 -10.65 8.88
N ASP A 40 4.53 -11.49 9.04
CA ASP A 40 5.86 -11.02 9.42
C ASP A 40 6.49 -10.17 8.31
N SER A 41 7.04 -9.02 8.68
CA SER A 41 7.80 -8.15 7.78
C SER A 41 9.22 -8.69 7.68
N TYR A 42 9.44 -9.58 6.70
CA TYR A 42 10.70 -10.33 6.57
C TYR A 42 11.97 -9.45 6.52
N PHE A 43 11.90 -8.32 5.80
CA PHE A 43 13.07 -7.47 5.57
C PHE A 43 13.28 -6.39 6.64
N TRP A 44 12.21 -5.98 7.33
CA TRP A 44 12.27 -4.83 8.25
C TRP A 44 11.99 -5.22 9.71
N GLY A 45 11.71 -6.50 9.97
CA GLY A 45 11.29 -7.00 11.28
C GLY A 45 9.89 -6.51 11.68
N GLY A 46 9.30 -7.18 12.67
CA GLY A 46 7.96 -6.87 13.15
C GLY A 46 6.85 -7.45 12.27
N ILE A 47 5.64 -6.92 12.46
CA ILE A 47 4.41 -7.45 11.87
C ILE A 47 3.81 -6.39 10.93
N ASN A 48 3.50 -6.79 9.70
CA ASN A 48 2.63 -6.05 8.79
C ASN A 48 1.19 -6.55 8.97
N TYR A 49 0.31 -5.68 9.44
CA TYR A 49 -1.10 -6.00 9.71
C TYR A 49 -1.99 -6.04 8.45
N ASN A 50 -1.45 -5.68 7.28
CA ASN A 50 -2.21 -5.53 6.03
C ASN A 50 -3.34 -4.48 6.12
N ASP A 51 -3.18 -3.48 7.00
CA ASP A 51 -4.12 -2.36 7.17
C ASP A 51 -4.25 -1.53 5.88
N VAL A 52 -3.16 -1.40 5.13
CA VAL A 52 -3.10 -0.71 3.84
C VAL A 52 -2.74 -1.72 2.77
N GLY A 53 -3.71 -2.06 1.93
CA GLY A 53 -3.51 -2.92 0.77
C GLY A 53 -3.73 -2.19 -0.55
N THR A 54 -3.91 -2.97 -1.62
CA THR A 54 -4.06 -2.47 -2.98
C THR A 54 -5.25 -1.52 -3.14
N VAL A 55 -6.33 -1.73 -2.40
CA VAL A 55 -7.55 -0.91 -2.49
C VAL A 55 -7.31 0.46 -1.87
N GLU A 56 -6.78 0.51 -0.65
CA GLU A 56 -6.47 1.78 0.03
C GLU A 56 -5.38 2.56 -0.72
N TYR A 57 -4.41 1.85 -1.29
CA TYR A 57 -3.41 2.44 -2.18
C TYR A 57 -4.04 3.08 -3.43
N ALA A 58 -4.94 2.38 -4.12
CA ALA A 58 -5.65 2.93 -5.27
C ALA A 58 -6.49 4.17 -4.90
N MET A 59 -7.10 4.17 -3.71
CA MET A 59 -7.83 5.34 -3.18
C MET A 59 -6.89 6.53 -2.95
N LEU A 60 -5.69 6.31 -2.42
CA LEU A 60 -4.68 7.36 -2.25
C LEU A 60 -4.28 7.94 -3.60
N CYS A 61 -3.90 7.11 -4.57
CA CYS A 61 -3.52 7.54 -5.92
C CYS A 61 -4.63 8.38 -6.57
N LYS A 62 -5.88 7.91 -6.50
CA LYS A 62 -7.05 8.66 -7.00
C LYS A 62 -7.24 9.99 -6.27
N ALA A 63 -7.07 10.02 -4.96
CA ALA A 63 -7.25 11.23 -4.15
C ALA A 63 -6.20 12.30 -4.47
N VAL A 64 -4.97 11.91 -4.82
CA VAL A 64 -3.87 12.84 -5.12
C VAL A 64 -3.68 13.11 -6.61
N GLY A 65 -4.38 12.39 -7.49
CA GLY A 65 -4.28 12.52 -8.94
C GLY A 65 -3.02 11.86 -9.53
N ALA A 66 -2.48 10.85 -8.86
CA ALA A 66 -1.31 10.10 -9.33
C ALA A 66 -1.73 8.80 -10.02
N GLU A 67 -0.93 8.37 -11.00
CA GLU A 67 -1.06 7.06 -11.61
C GLU A 67 -0.49 5.98 -10.69
N MET A 68 -1.14 4.82 -10.73
CA MET A 68 -0.78 3.66 -9.92
C MET A 68 0.29 2.85 -10.63
N GLN A 69 1.45 2.67 -10.00
CA GLN A 69 2.46 1.69 -10.43
C GLN A 69 2.46 0.50 -9.46
N ILE A 70 2.02 -0.66 -9.96
CA ILE A 70 2.09 -1.96 -9.29
C ILE A 70 3.31 -2.73 -9.81
#